data_AF-A0A5C7WL10-F1
#
_entry.id   AF-A0A5C7WL10-F1
#
_cell.length_a   1.000
_cell.length_b   1.000
_cell.length_c   1.000
_cell.angle_alpha   90.00
_cell.angle_beta   90.00
_cell.angle_gamma   90.00
#
_symmetry.space_group_name_H-M   'P 1'
#
loop_
_entity.id
_entity.type
_entity.pdbx_description
1 polymer ?
#
loop_
_entity_poly.entity_id
_entity_poly.type
_entity_poly.pdbx_seq_one_letter_code
_entity_poly.pdbx_strand_id
1 'polypeptide(L)'
;MAKQSTQTLALLNQLAADEVETAMQILAHAMQQLEQAERQRTMLEQYQQEYQQQWQLAAQKGLKADLYRNFQGFFSQLELAVRSQNAQIEQCQANVQHKRQLLQEKQRKQKSFEVLITRAKTLQAKAENKRDQKMMDEFASRAKRSRL
;
A
#
# COMPACT_ATOMS: atom_id res chain seq x y z
N MET A 1 -22.04 14.06 26.74
CA MET A 1 -21.97 14.23 25.28
C MET A 1 -20.55 14.40 24.74
N ALA A 2 -19.74 15.37 25.21
CA ALA A 2 -18.37 15.55 24.70
C ALA A 2 -17.46 14.30 24.84
N LYS A 3 -17.50 13.62 25.99
CA LYS A 3 -16.69 12.41 26.25
C LYS A 3 -17.07 11.22 25.36
N GLN A 4 -18.36 11.05 25.06
CA GLN A 4 -18.87 10.03 24.12
C GLN A 4 -18.43 10.34 22.68
N SER A 5 -18.46 11.61 22.26
CA SER A 5 -17.98 12.03 20.94
C SER A 5 -16.48 11.74 20.75
N THR A 6 -15.66 11.92 21.78
CA THR A 6 -14.22 11.60 21.71
C THR A 6 -13.98 10.08 21.64
N GLN A 7 -14.77 9.27 22.35
CA GLN A 7 -14.70 7.81 22.29
C GLN A 7 -15.10 7.27 20.90
N THR A 8 -16.16 7.81 20.30
CA THR A 8 -16.56 7.45 18.93
C THR A 8 -15.46 7.80 17.92
N LEU A 9 -14.85 8.99 18.01
CA LEU A 9 -13.74 9.38 17.14
C LEU A 9 -12.51 8.46 17.31
N ALA A 10 -12.21 8.04 18.54
CA ALA A 10 -11.13 7.09 18.80
C ALA A 10 -11.38 5.73 18.14
N LEU A 11 -12.60 5.21 18.22
CA LEU A 11 -12.98 3.97 17.55
C LEU A 11 -12.87 4.09 16.03
N LEU A 12 -13.34 5.20 15.45
CA LEU A 12 -13.23 5.45 14.01
C LEU A 12 -11.76 5.56 13.55
N ASN A 13 -10.89 6.15 14.39
CA ASN A 13 -9.47 6.20 14.09
C ASN A 13 -8.82 4.82 14.14
N GLN A 14 -9.21 3.98 15.11
CA GLN A 14 -8.71 2.61 15.20
C GLN A 14 -9.13 1.79 13.96
N LEU A 15 -10.41 1.86 13.59
CA LEU A 15 -10.89 1.21 12.36
C LEU A 15 -10.15 1.71 11.11
N ALA A 16 -9.86 3.02 11.03
CA ALA A 16 -9.08 3.57 9.93
C ALA A 16 -7.62 3.10 9.94
N ALA A 17 -7.02 2.87 11.12
CA ALA A 17 -5.69 2.29 11.25
C ALA A 17 -5.67 0.84 10.74
N ASP A 18 -6.67 0.04 11.10
CA ASP A 18 -6.82 -1.34 10.62
C ASP A 18 -7.02 -1.40 9.09
N GLU A 19 -7.78 -0.44 8.53
CA GLU A 19 -7.93 -0.27 7.07
C GLU A 19 -6.57 0.05 6.40
N VAL A 20 -5.73 0.87 7.02
CA VAL A 20 -4.38 1.22 6.51
C VAL A 20 -3.48 -0.01 6.54
N GLU A 21 -3.44 -0.75 7.65
CA GLU A 21 -2.63 -1.97 7.77
C GLU A 21 -3.03 -3.00 6.71
N THR A 22 -4.33 -3.23 6.55
CA THR A 22 -4.86 -4.11 5.50
C THR A 22 -4.42 -3.64 4.10
N ALA A 23 -4.52 -2.34 3.81
CA ALA A 23 -4.09 -1.79 2.53
C ALA A 23 -2.57 -1.95 2.29
N MET A 24 -1.75 -1.85 3.35
CA MET A 24 -0.30 -2.10 3.28
C MET A 24 0.00 -3.57 2.93
N GLN A 25 -0.68 -4.52 3.56
CA GLN A 25 -0.53 -5.94 3.27
C GLN A 25 -0.92 -6.27 1.82
N ILE A 26 -2.03 -5.70 1.33
CA ILE A 26 -2.46 -5.86 -0.06
C ILE A 26 -1.44 -5.28 -1.04
N LEU A 27 -0.87 -4.10 -0.74
CA LEU A 27 0.18 -3.50 -1.57
C LEU A 27 1.43 -4.38 -1.58
N ALA A 28 1.86 -4.90 -0.43
CA ALA A 28 3.02 -5.78 -0.34
C ALA A 28 2.84 -7.02 -1.22
N HIS A 29 1.67 -7.67 -1.16
CA HIS A 29 1.35 -8.80 -2.03
C HIS A 29 1.40 -8.42 -3.53
N ALA A 30 0.82 -7.27 -3.91
CA ALA A 30 0.87 -6.81 -5.30
C ALA A 30 2.32 -6.55 -5.78
N MET A 31 3.19 -6.03 -4.90
CA MET A 31 4.61 -5.82 -5.20
C MET A 31 5.35 -7.15 -5.38
N GLN A 32 5.07 -8.16 -4.54
CA GLN A 32 5.63 -9.50 -4.70
C GLN A 32 5.21 -10.16 -6.03
N GLN A 33 3.96 -9.96 -6.46
CA GLN A 33 3.49 -10.44 -7.76
C GLN A 33 4.23 -9.79 -8.93
N LEU A 34 4.47 -8.48 -8.85
CA LEU A 34 5.26 -7.75 -9.84
C LEU A 34 6.70 -8.29 -9.90
N GLU A 35 7.35 -8.43 -8.74
CA GLU A 35 8.72 -8.97 -8.65
C GLU A 35 8.81 -10.39 -9.23
N GLN A 36 7.81 -11.23 -8.96
CA GLN A 36 7.74 -12.58 -9.53
C GLN A 36 7.61 -12.55 -11.07
N ALA A 37 6.78 -11.64 -11.60
CA ALA A 37 6.61 -11.48 -13.04
C ALA A 37 7.89 -10.97 -13.72
N GLU A 38 8.61 -10.05 -13.09
CA GLU A 38 9.91 -9.56 -13.56
C GLU A 38 10.97 -10.66 -13.53
N ARG A 39 11.04 -11.47 -12.48
CA ARG A 39 11.92 -12.65 -12.42
C ARG A 39 11.67 -13.63 -13.56
N GLN A 40 10.41 -13.95 -13.84
CA GLN A 40 10.04 -14.83 -14.96
C GLN A 40 10.47 -14.25 -16.30
N ARG A 41 10.38 -12.93 -16.49
CA ARG A 41 10.88 -12.26 -17.69
C ARG A 41 12.39 -12.42 -17.85
N THR A 42 13.16 -12.23 -16.78
CA THR A 42 14.62 -12.45 -16.80
C THR A 42 14.96 -13.90 -17.15
N MET A 43 14.22 -14.89 -16.62
CA MET A 43 14.43 -16.29 -16.99
C MET A 43 14.16 -16.53 -18.49
N LEU A 44 13.10 -15.94 -19.06
CA LEU A 44 12.83 -16.03 -20.49
C LEU A 44 13.95 -15.41 -21.34
N GLU A 45 14.55 -14.30 -20.89
CA GLU A 45 15.68 -13.64 -21.58
C GLU A 45 16.94 -14.50 -21.56
N GLN A 46 17.29 -15.07 -20.40
CA GLN A 46 18.43 -15.98 -20.28
C GLN A 46 18.25 -17.19 -21.20
N TYR A 47 17.06 -17.78 -21.14
CA TYR A 47 16.73 -18.93 -21.95
C TYR A 47 16.75 -18.62 -23.47
N GLN A 48 16.31 -17.43 -23.87
CA GLN A 48 16.43 -16.96 -25.26
C GLN A 48 17.88 -16.88 -25.72
N GLN A 49 18.77 -16.36 -24.88
CA GLN A 49 20.20 -16.23 -25.19
C GLN A 49 20.86 -17.60 -25.33
N GLU A 50 20.62 -18.51 -24.38
CA GLU A 50 21.12 -19.89 -24.42
C GLU A 50 20.65 -20.62 -25.68
N TYR A 51 19.37 -20.48 -26.01
CA TYR A 51 18.78 -21.11 -27.19
C TYR A 51 19.39 -20.57 -28.50
N GLN A 52 19.62 -19.25 -28.58
CA GLN A 52 20.27 -18.64 -29.74
C GLN A 52 21.71 -19.11 -29.92
N GLN A 53 22.47 -19.30 -28.83
CA GLN A 53 23.83 -19.84 -28.89
C GLN A 53 23.83 -21.29 -29.40
N GLN A 54 22.91 -22.13 -28.89
CA GLN A 54 22.77 -23.52 -29.37
C GLN A 54 22.43 -23.57 -30.85
N TRP A 55 21.56 -22.67 -31.33
CA TRP A 55 21.23 -22.56 -32.74
C TRP A 55 22.44 -22.19 -33.60
N GLN A 56 23.22 -21.19 -33.18
CA GLN A 56 24.43 -20.77 -33.90
C GLN A 56 25.44 -21.93 -34.04
N LEU A 57 25.65 -22.70 -32.97
CA LEU A 57 26.52 -23.88 -32.98
C LEU A 57 25.99 -24.99 -33.90
N ALA A 58 24.68 -25.20 -33.94
CA ALA A 58 24.04 -26.17 -34.83
C ALA A 58 24.13 -25.73 -36.30
N ALA A 59 23.95 -24.44 -36.58
CA ALA A 59 24.05 -23.86 -37.92
C ALA A 59 25.44 -24.00 -38.52
N GLN A 60 26.50 -23.80 -37.72
CA GLN A 60 27.90 -23.97 -38.15
C GLN A 60 28.23 -25.41 -38.58
N LYS A 61 27.50 -26.41 -38.06
CA LYS A 61 27.71 -27.83 -38.38
C LYS A 61 26.90 -28.34 -39.58
N GLY A 62 26.09 -27.46 -40.20
CA GLY A 62 25.13 -27.82 -41.25
C GLY A 62 23.82 -28.36 -40.66
N LEU A 63 22.71 -27.70 -40.99
CA LEU A 63 21.39 -28.04 -40.44
C LEU A 63 20.57 -28.90 -41.41
N LYS A 64 19.96 -29.97 -40.88
CA LYS A 64 18.87 -30.68 -41.56
C LYS A 64 17.62 -29.80 -41.55
N ALA A 65 16.81 -29.87 -42.62
CA ALA A 65 15.59 -29.06 -42.77
C ALA A 65 14.60 -29.21 -41.58
N ASP A 66 14.53 -30.39 -40.98
CA ASP A 66 13.64 -30.66 -39.83
C ASP A 66 14.08 -29.92 -38.57
N LEU A 67 15.40 -29.88 -38.30
CA LEU A 67 15.96 -29.12 -37.19
C LEU A 67 15.66 -27.63 -37.37
N TYR A 68 15.83 -27.09 -38.58
CA TYR A 68 15.52 -25.69 -38.87
C TYR A 68 14.05 -25.35 -38.59
N ARG A 69 13.12 -26.23 -38.98
CA ARG A 69 11.68 -26.03 -38.74
C ARG A 69 11.32 -26.07 -37.25
N ASN A 70 11.95 -26.96 -36.48
CA ASN A 70 11.80 -27.01 -35.03
C ASN A 70 12.30 -25.71 -34.36
N PHE A 71 13.44 -25.18 -34.80
CA PHE A 71 13.98 -23.90 -34.30
C PHE A 71 13.02 -22.73 -34.54
N GLN A 72 12.48 -22.61 -35.76
CA GLN A 72 11.51 -21.58 -36.10
C GLN A 72 10.24 -21.66 -35.23
N GLY A 73 9.65 -22.85 -35.10
CA GLY A 73 8.42 -23.03 -34.32
C GLY A 73 8.62 -22.69 -32.84
N PHE A 74 9.75 -23.09 -32.27
CA PHE A 74 10.06 -22.79 -30.88
C PHE A 74 10.32 -21.29 -30.65
N PHE A 75 11.05 -20.64 -31.56
CA PHE A 75 11.30 -19.21 -31.47
C PHE A 75 10.00 -18.40 -31.45
N SER A 76 9.03 -18.75 -32.30
CA SER A 76 7.70 -18.12 -32.29
C SER A 76 6.95 -18.31 -30.97
N GLN A 77 7.04 -19.50 -30.33
CA GLN A 77 6.45 -19.73 -29.02
C GLN A 77 7.12 -18.89 -27.92
N LEU A 78 8.44 -18.78 -27.98
CA LEU A 78 9.21 -17.98 -27.03
C LEU A 78 8.87 -16.48 -27.16
N GLU A 79 8.77 -15.95 -28.38
CA GLU A 79 8.33 -14.58 -28.60
C GLU A 79 6.92 -14.31 -28.04
N LEU A 80 5.99 -15.26 -28.24
CA LEU A 80 4.65 -15.16 -27.68
C LEU A 80 4.67 -15.15 -26.15
N ALA A 81 5.45 -16.03 -25.53
CA ALA A 81 5.63 -16.08 -24.09
C ALA A 81 6.21 -14.77 -23.53
N VAL A 82 7.22 -14.20 -24.19
CA VAL A 82 7.81 -12.91 -23.83
C VAL A 82 6.79 -11.77 -23.92
N ARG A 83 6.02 -11.70 -25.00
CA ARG A 83 4.96 -10.69 -25.15
C ARG A 83 3.92 -10.82 -24.05
N SER A 84 3.47 -12.05 -23.77
CA SER A 84 2.53 -12.32 -22.68
C SER A 84 3.10 -11.92 -21.32
N GLN A 85 4.39 -12.19 -21.07
CA GLN A 85 5.04 -11.84 -19.82
C GLN A 85 5.16 -10.32 -19.64
N ASN A 86 5.49 -9.58 -20.71
CA ASN A 86 5.54 -8.12 -20.67
C ASN A 86 4.16 -7.52 -20.36
N ALA A 87 3.10 -8.03 -21.01
CA ALA A 87 1.73 -7.60 -20.70
C ALA A 87 1.33 -7.90 -19.23
N GLN A 88 1.76 -9.05 -18.70
CA GLN A 88 1.55 -9.40 -17.30
C GLN A 88 2.28 -8.42 -16.35
N ILE A 89 3.52 -8.04 -16.67
CA ILE A 89 4.29 -7.04 -15.91
C ILE A 89 3.57 -5.70 -15.92
N GLU A 90 3.12 -5.21 -17.08
CA GLU A 90 2.37 -3.95 -17.19
C GLU A 90 1.11 -3.97 -16.33
N GLN A 91 0.37 -5.08 -16.34
CA GLN A 91 -0.81 -5.26 -15.49
C GLN A 91 -0.46 -5.24 -13.99
N CYS A 92 0.63 -5.93 -13.60
CA CYS A 92 1.11 -5.93 -12.22
C CYS A 92 1.57 -4.52 -11.77
N GLN A 93 2.26 -3.78 -12.63
CA GLN A 93 2.68 -2.40 -12.36
C GLN A 93 1.48 -1.48 -12.15
N ALA A 94 0.48 -1.56 -13.03
CA ALA A 94 -0.76 -0.80 -12.90
C ALA A 94 -1.51 -1.16 -11.60
N ASN A 95 -1.56 -2.45 -11.25
CA ASN A 95 -2.17 -2.90 -9.98
C ASN A 95 -1.42 -2.34 -8.76
N VAL A 96 -0.08 -2.41 -8.74
CA VAL A 96 0.73 -1.81 -7.66
C VAL A 96 0.45 -0.32 -7.53
N GLN A 97 0.40 0.41 -8.64
CA GLN A 97 0.09 1.84 -8.62
C GLN A 97 -1.30 2.12 -8.03
N HIS A 98 -2.31 1.36 -8.44
CA HIS A 98 -3.65 1.47 -7.89
C HIS A 98 -3.71 1.16 -6.38
N LYS A 99 -3.02 0.09 -5.91
CA LYS A 99 -2.95 -0.23 -4.48
C LYS A 99 -2.23 0.85 -3.67
N ARG A 100 -1.19 1.50 -4.24
CA ARG A 100 -0.52 2.65 -3.61
C ARG A 100 -1.47 3.84 -3.43
N GLN A 101 -2.29 4.14 -4.44
CA GLN A 101 -3.29 5.20 -4.33
C GLN A 101 -4.32 4.89 -3.24
N LEU A 102 -4.84 3.67 -3.21
CA LEU A 102 -5.78 3.24 -2.17
C LEU A 102 -5.17 3.36 -0.78
N LEU A 103 -3.92 2.92 -0.58
CA LEU A 103 -3.21 3.08 0.70
C LEU A 103 -3.12 4.57 1.10
N GLN A 104 -2.78 5.45 0.16
CA GLN A 104 -2.70 6.88 0.41
C GLN A 104 -4.06 7.47 0.84
N GLU A 105 -5.16 7.04 0.22
CA GLU A 105 -6.51 7.46 0.61
C GLU A 105 -6.86 7.02 2.03
N LYS A 106 -6.54 5.77 2.40
CA LYS A 106 -6.76 5.26 3.76
C LYS A 106 -5.94 6.03 4.80
N GLN A 107 -4.68 6.32 4.50
CA GLN A 107 -3.81 7.14 5.37
C GLN A 107 -4.36 8.56 5.54
N ARG A 108 -4.87 9.19 4.47
CA ARG A 108 -5.52 10.52 4.56
C ARG A 108 -6.77 10.49 5.45
N LYS A 109 -7.58 9.44 5.36
CA LYS A 109 -8.76 9.22 6.21
C LYS A 109 -8.37 9.08 7.68
N GLN A 110 -7.39 8.22 7.99
CA GLN A 110 -6.86 8.05 9.36
C GLN A 110 -6.36 9.38 9.93
N LYS A 111 -5.52 10.10 9.19
CA LYS A 111 -4.99 11.42 9.60
C LYS A 111 -6.09 12.44 9.90
N SER A 112 -7.19 12.40 9.14
CA SER A 112 -8.35 13.27 9.41
C SER A 112 -8.99 12.97 10.77
N PHE A 113 -9.10 11.70 11.16
CA PHE A 113 -9.59 11.34 12.50
C PHE A 113 -8.62 11.75 13.61
N GLU A 114 -7.31 11.59 13.41
CA GLU A 114 -6.30 12.06 14.37
C GLU A 114 -6.41 13.57 14.64
N VAL A 115 -6.61 14.38 13.58
CA VAL A 115 -6.83 15.83 13.71
C VAL A 115 -8.11 16.11 14.49
N LEU A 116 -9.21 15.42 14.19
CA LEU A 116 -10.49 15.59 14.90
C LEU A 116 -10.38 15.21 16.38
N ILE A 117 -9.72 14.10 16.70
CA ILE A 117 -9.47 13.67 18.08
C ILE A 117 -8.65 14.72 18.82
N THR A 118 -7.58 15.23 18.20
CA THR A 118 -6.72 16.25 18.81
C THR A 118 -7.52 17.50 19.15
N ARG A 119 -8.32 17.99 18.20
CA ARG A 119 -9.22 19.14 18.40
C ARG A 119 -10.24 18.88 19.52
N ALA A 120 -10.86 17.70 19.55
CA ALA A 120 -11.82 17.32 20.58
C ALA A 120 -11.18 17.32 21.98
N LYS A 121 -9.97 16.74 22.11
CA LYS A 121 -9.19 16.75 23.36
C LYS A 121 -8.85 18.17 23.81
N THR A 122 -8.41 19.05 22.90
CA THR A 122 -8.12 20.45 23.23
C THR A 122 -9.37 21.20 23.71
N LEU A 123 -10.52 20.99 23.07
CA LEU A 123 -11.78 21.62 23.49
C LEU A 123 -12.23 21.12 24.86
N GLN A 124 -12.09 19.82 25.12
CA GLN A 124 -12.42 19.23 26.41
C GLN A 124 -11.53 19.80 27.53
N ALA A 125 -10.21 19.84 27.33
CA ALA A 125 -9.28 20.40 28.31
C ALA A 125 -9.57 21.88 28.61
N LYS A 126 -9.92 22.68 27.57
CA LYS A 126 -10.35 24.07 27.76
C LYS A 126 -11.63 24.19 28.58
N ALA A 127 -12.59 23.30 28.39
CA ALA A 127 -13.84 23.30 29.14
C ALA A 127 -13.62 22.89 30.60
N GLU A 128 -12.76 21.90 30.85
CA GLU A 128 -12.35 21.44 32.19
C GLU A 128 -11.63 22.56 32.95
N ASN A 129 -10.62 23.20 32.34
CA ASN A 129 -9.92 24.34 32.95
C ASN A 129 -10.87 25.49 33.34
N LYS A 130 -11.83 25.83 32.48
CA LYS A 130 -12.84 26.86 32.78
C LYS A 130 -13.73 26.47 33.96
N ARG A 131 -14.09 25.19 34.07
CA ARG A 131 -14.90 24.68 35.18
C ARG A 131 -14.11 24.73 36.49
N ASP A 132 -12.84 24.32 36.47
CA ASP A 132 -11.97 24.31 37.65
C ASP A 132 -11.69 25.73 38.15
N GLN A 133 -11.41 26.66 37.23
CA GLN A 133 -11.26 28.08 37.56
C GLN A 133 -12.52 28.64 38.25
N LYS A 134 -13.70 28.37 37.68
CA LYS A 134 -14.98 28.82 38.27
C LYS A 134 -15.20 28.24 39.67
N MET A 135 -14.90 26.96 39.88
CA MET A 135 -15.02 26.34 41.21
C MET A 135 -14.08 27.00 42.22
N MET A 136 -12.81 27.23 41.85
CA MET A 136 -11.83 27.94 42.69
C MET A 136 -12.30 29.35 43.05
N ASP A 137 -12.80 30.11 42.08
CA ASP A 137 -13.31 31.47 42.30
C ASP A 137 -14.52 31.48 43.25
N GLU A 138 -15.43 30.52 43.13
CA GLU A 138 -16.58 30.36 44.04
C GLU A 138 -16.13 30.01 45.46
N PHE A 139 -15.16 29.12 45.63
CA PHE A 139 -14.57 28.79 46.94
C PHE A 139 -13.90 30.01 47.57
N ALA A 140 -13.08 30.75 46.80
CA ALA A 140 -12.42 31.96 47.27
C ALA A 140 -13.42 33.04 47.70
N SER A 141 -14.48 33.24 46.92
CA SER A 141 -15.56 34.19 47.24
C SER A 141 -16.30 33.81 48.53
N ARG A 142 -16.63 32.53 48.72
CA ARG A 142 -17.27 32.02 49.95
C ARG A 142 -16.38 32.18 51.17
N ALA A 143 -15.10 31.81 51.06
CA ALA A 143 -14.12 31.95 52.14
C ALA A 143 -13.90 33.42 52.55
N LYS A 144 -13.92 34.35 51.58
CA LYS A 144 -13.87 35.79 51.86
C LYS A 144 -15.12 36.26 52.61
N ARG A 145 -16.29 35.73 52.24
CA ARG A 145 -17.58 36.10 52.85
C ARG A 145 -17.77 35.57 54.27
N SER A 146 -17.17 34.43 54.62
CA SER A 146 -17.24 33.85 55.97
C SER A 146 -16.19 34.39 56.95
N ARG A 147 -15.29 35.28 56.50
CA ARG A 147 -14.29 35.97 57.33
C ARG A 147 -14.68 37.42 57.67
N LEU A 148 -15.89 37.84 57.27
CA LEU A 148 -16.56 39.08 57.65
C LEU A 148 -17.68 38.73 58.63
#